data_AF-A0A3P6RNL5-F1
#
_entry.id   AF-A0A3P6RNL5-F1
#
_cell.length_a   1.000
_cell.length_b   1.000
_cell.length_c   1.000
_cell.angle_alpha   90.00
_cell.angle_beta   90.00
_cell.angle_gamma   90.00
#
_symmetry.space_group_name_H-M   'P 1'
#
loop_
_entity.id
_entity.type
_entity.pdbx_description
1 polymer ?
#
loop_
_entity_poly.entity_id
_entity_poly.type
_entity_poly.pdbx_seq_one_letter_code
_entity_poly.pdbx_strand_id
1 'polypeptide(L)' 'MIGCDNDKCEIEWFHFECIGLTTKPKGKWFCPNCRHPDSARMPKATRVANTNNRNSAVAEKV' A
#
# COMPACT_ATOMS: atom_id res chain seq x y z
N MET A 1 2.40 -2.03 17.68
CA MET A 1 1.21 -2.31 16.85
C MET A 1 0.00 -1.63 17.47
N ILE A 2 -0.93 -1.11 16.66
CA ILE A 2 -2.15 -0.43 17.09
C ILE A 2 -3.37 -1.11 16.45
N GLY A 3 -4.46 -1.22 17.21
CA GLY A 3 -5.76 -1.69 16.73
C GLY A 3 -6.62 -0.56 16.20
N CYS A 4 -7.30 -0.77 15.08
CA CYS A 4 -8.33 0.12 14.55
C CYS A 4 -9.62 -0.05 15.35
N ASP A 5 -10.22 1.04 15.84
CA ASP A 5 -11.47 1.06 16.60
C ASP A 5 -12.75 0.79 15.76
N ASN A 6 -12.61 0.50 14.46
CA ASN A 6 -13.76 0.17 13.61
C ASN A 6 -13.93 -1.35 13.55
N ASP A 7 -15.03 -1.85 14.13
CA ASP A 7 -15.38 -3.28 14.16
C ASP A 7 -15.55 -3.91 12.77
N LYS A 8 -15.71 -3.08 11.73
CA LYS A 8 -15.80 -3.52 10.32
C LYS A 8 -14.48 -3.42 9.56
N CYS A 9 -13.36 -3.17 10.25
CA CYS A 9 -12.04 -3.09 9.62
C CYS A 9 -11.53 -4.49 9.29
N GLU A 10 -11.17 -4.76 8.04
CA GLU A 10 -10.69 -6.10 7.63
C GLU A 10 -9.28 -6.45 8.17
N ILE A 11 -8.46 -5.43 8.46
CA ILE A 11 -7.05 -5.62 8.83
C ILE A 11 -6.86 -5.56 10.35
N GLU A 12 -7.61 -4.69 11.03
CA GLU A 12 -7.62 -4.41 12.48
C GLU A 12 -6.28 -3.98 13.10
N TRP A 13 -5.15 -4.63 12.80
CA TRP A 13 -3.86 -4.44 13.45
C TRP A 13 -2.81 -3.86 12.50
N PHE A 14 -2.12 -2.82 12.97
CA PHE A 14 -1.13 -2.09 12.16
C PHE A 14 0.18 -1.88 12.94
N HIS A 15 1.32 -2.00 12.27
CA HIS A 15 2.60 -1.53 12.83
C HIS A 15 2.63 -0.01 12.83
N PHE A 16 3.25 0.58 13.86
CA PHE A 16 3.32 2.04 14.01
C PHE A 16 4.08 2.69 12.86
N GLU A 17 5.21 2.10 12.47
CA GLU A 17 6.08 2.59 11.40
C GLU A 17 5.38 2.56 10.03
N CYS A 18 4.58 1.53 9.76
CA CYS A 18 3.86 1.38 8.48
C CYS A 18 2.80 2.47 8.25
N ILE A 19 2.33 3.13 9.31
CA ILE A 19 1.28 4.16 9.28
C ILE A 19 1.78 5.52 9.77
N GLY A 20 3.11 5.69 9.93
CA GLY A 20 3.71 6.95 10.34
C GLY A 20 3.38 7.39 11.77
N LEU A 21 3.00 6.46 12.66
CA LEU A 21 2.83 6.76 14.08
C LEU A 21 4.16 6.64 14.80
N THR A 22 4.57 7.72 15.47
CA THR A 22 5.76 7.70 16.34
C THR A 22 5.40 7.49 17.81
N THR A 23 4.18 7.88 18.20
CA THR A 23 3.71 7.80 19.58
C THR A 23 2.33 7.18 19.66
N LYS A 24 2.01 6.60 20.82
CA LYS A 24 0.70 6.02 21.08
C LYS A 24 -0.35 7.15 21.10
N PRO A 25 -1.36 7.13 20.21
CA PRO A 25 -2.43 8.12 20.22
C PRO A 25 -3.26 7.96 21.50
N LYS A 26 -3.79 9.08 22.00
CA LYS A 26 -4.73 9.09 23.13
C LYS A 26 -6.15 8.92 22.59
N GLY A 27 -6.90 7.97 23.14
CA GLY A 27 -8.29 7.71 22.74
C GLY A 27 -8.41 6.81 21.51
N LYS A 28 -9.56 6.91 20.83
CA LYS A 28 -9.88 6.06 19.69
C LYS A 28 -9.01 6.36 18.48
N TRP A 29 -8.55 5.31 17.81
CA TRP A 29 -7.74 5.42 16.61
C TRP A 29 -8.34 4.60 15.47
N PHE A 30 -8.46 5.23 14.31
CA PHE A 30 -8.92 4.59 13.08
C PHE A 30 -7.78 4.52 12.05
N CYS A 31 -7.73 3.46 11.26
CA CYS A 31 -6.72 3.30 10.22
C CYS A 31 -7.01 4.22 9.00
N PRO A 32 -6.03 4.44 8.10
CA PRO A 32 -6.21 5.31 6.93
C PRO A 32 -7.40 4.91 6.05
N ASN A 33 -7.64 3.60 5.92
CA ASN A 33 -8.76 3.05 5.14
C ASN A 33 -10.12 3.34 5.79
N CYS A 34 -10.20 3.40 7.13
CA CYS A 34 -11.44 3.70 7.85
C CYS A 34 -11.67 5.20 8.05
N ARG A 35 -10.62 6.03 8.04
CA ARG A 35 -10.74 7.49 8.17
C ARG A 35 -11.21 8.18 6.90
N HIS A 36 -10.87 7.64 5.74
CA HIS A 36 -11.21 8.23 4.44
C HIS A 36 -11.89 7.17 3.55
N PRO A 37 -13.23 7.02 3.65
CA PRO A 37 -13.97 6.05 2.84
C PRO A 37 -13.80 6.31 1.33
N ASP A 38 -13.51 7.55 0.94
CA ASP A 38 -13.34 7.95 -0.46
C ASP A 38 -11.95 7.67 -1.03
N SER A 39 -10.93 7.44 -0.19
CA SER A 39 -9.54 7.20 -0.65
C SER A 39 -9.24 5.73 -0.98
N ALA A 40 -10.15 4.81 -0.66
CA ALA A 40 -10.09 3.42 -1.11
C ALA A 40 -10.30 3.26 -2.63
N ARG A 41 -10.74 4.33 -3.33
CA ARG A 41 -10.74 4.42 -4.79
C ARG A 41 -9.55 5.23 -5.34
N MET A 42 -8.36 5.05 -4.80
CA MET A 42 -7.18 5.20 -5.65
C MET A 42 -7.11 3.93 -6.51
N PRO A 43 -7.50 3.93 -7.80
CA PRO A 43 -7.16 2.81 -8.65
C PRO A 43 -5.66 2.65 -8.53
N LYS A 44 -5.20 1.45 -8.14
CA LYS A 44 -3.78 1.08 -8.21
C LYS A 44 -3.32 1.60 -9.56
N ALA A 45 -2.48 2.64 -9.55
CA ALA A 45 -1.90 3.21 -10.75
C ALA A 45 -1.53 2.02 -11.62
N THR A 46 -2.21 1.91 -12.78
CA THR A 46 -1.97 0.83 -13.73
C THR A 46 -0.46 0.80 -13.89
N ARG A 47 0.16 -0.22 -13.32
CA ARG A 47 1.59 -0.47 -13.44
C ARG A 47 1.74 -0.98 -14.87
N VAL A 48 1.59 -0.08 -15.85
CA VAL A 48 2.04 -0.34 -17.21
C VAL A 48 3.54 -0.50 -17.06
N ALA A 49 3.94 -1.76 -17.15
CA ALA A 49 5.30 -2.21 -17.01
C ALA A 49 6.20 -1.39 -17.94
N ASN A 50 7.25 -0.82 -17.37
CA ASN A 50 8.39 -0.32 -18.11
C ASN A 50 9.04 -1.51 -18.85
N THR A 51 8.70 -1.72 -20.12
CA THR A 51 9.30 -2.74 -20.98
C THR A 51 10.70 -2.29 -21.42
N ASN A 52 11.69 -2.52 -20.56
CA ASN A 52 13.09 -2.41 -20.95
C ASN A 52 13.43 -3.57 -21.90
N ASN A 53 13.42 -3.29 -23.20
CA ASN A 53 13.93 -4.16 -24.24
C ASN A 53 15.46 -4.30 -24.09
N ARG A 54 15.94 -5.48 -23.69
CA ARG A 54 17.36 -5.87 -23.67
C ARG A 54 17.55 -7.15 -24.50
N ASN A 55 17.93 -6.93 -25.76
CA ASN A 55 18.80 -7.69 -26.65
C ASN A 55 18.81 -9.23 -26.60
N SER A 56 18.53 -9.87 -27.74
CA SER A 56 19.21 -11.07 -28.25
C SER A 56 18.75 -11.40 -29.68
N ALA A 57 19.24 -10.64 -30.67
CA ALA A 57 19.32 -11.13 -32.05
C ALA A 57 20.79 -11.47 -32.29
N VAL A 58 21.04 -12.78 -32.23
CA VAL A 58 22.27 -13.48 -32.55
C VAL A 58 22.95 -12.91 -33.80
N ALA A 59 24.25 -12.65 -33.66
CA ALA A 59 25.16 -12.49 -34.78
C ALA A 59 25.26 -13.81 -35.53
N GLU A 60 24.52 -13.94 -36.64
CA GLU A 60 24.70 -15.02 -37.59
C GLU A 60 25.94 -14.70 -38.45
N LYS A 61 27.08 -15.28 -38.08
CA LYS A 61 28.23 -15.46 -38.96
C LYS A 61 27.99 -16.75 -39.77
N VAL A 62 27.70 -16.62 -41.05
CA VAL A 62 28.05 -17.61 -42.10
C VAL A 62 28.47 -16.88 -43.37
#